data_AF-A0A7U4M123-F1
#
_entry.id   AF-A0A7U4M123-F1
#
_cell.length_a   1.000
_cell.length_b   1.000
_cell.length_c   1.000
_cell.angle_alpha   90.00
_cell.angle_beta   90.00
_cell.angle_gamma   90.00
#
_symmetry.space_group_name_H-M   'P 1'
#
loop_
_entity.id
_entity.type
_entity.pdbx_description
1 polymer ?
#
loop_
_entity_poly.entity_id
_entity_poly.type
_entity_poly.pdbx_seq_one_letter_code
_entity_poly.pdbx_strand_id
1 'polypeptide(L)' 'MTPQEKEMEMMKSEITKEIRGIFKTNMKIFDWDIPENDDRKSAELIINVMQEAIDGLKKEISDGTYDQY' A
#
# COMPACT_ATOMS: atom_id res chain seq x y z
N MET A 1 19.58 -5.10 17.06
CA MET A 1 18.83 -4.15 16.24
C MET A 1 19.82 -3.39 15.37
N THR A 2 19.71 -3.51 14.06
CA THR A 2 20.50 -2.72 13.10
C THR A 2 20.02 -1.26 13.11
N PRO A 3 20.83 -0.29 12.64
CA PRO A 3 20.38 1.08 12.46
C PRO A 3 19.09 1.19 11.61
N GLN A 4 18.97 0.33 10.59
CA GLN A 4 17.81 0.25 9.71
C GLN A 4 16.55 -0.22 10.45
N GLU A 5 16.68 -1.26 11.29
CA GLU A 5 15.55 -1.75 12.10
C GLU A 5 15.06 -0.67 13.08
N LYS A 6 15.98 0.08 13.69
CA LYS A 6 15.64 1.16 14.62
C LYS A 6 14.90 2.32 13.94
N GLU A 7 15.39 2.77 12.79
CA GLU A 7 14.72 3.81 12.00
C GLU A 7 13.32 3.34 11.58
N MET A 8 13.19 2.05 11.23
CA MET A 8 11.90 1.50 10.84
C MET A 8 10.89 1.44 11.98
N GLU A 9 11.31 1.15 13.21
CA GLU A 9 10.41 1.23 14.36
C GLU A 9 9.86 2.65 14.56
N MET A 10 10.69 3.68 14.36
CA MET A 10 10.26 5.07 14.47
C MET A 10 9.32 5.48 13.33
N MET A 11 9.61 5.04 12.10
CA MET A 11 8.85 5.45 10.91
C MET A 11 7.60 4.61 10.66
N LYS A 12 7.43 3.48 11.35
CA LYS A 12 6.30 2.54 11.16
C LYS A 12 4.94 3.23 11.22
N SER A 13 4.73 4.19 12.12
CA SER A 13 3.45 4.89 12.25
C SER A 13 3.16 5.77 11.04
N GLU A 14 4.16 6.50 10.54
CA GLU A 14 4.00 7.37 9.37
C GLU A 14 3.81 6.56 8.10
N ILE A 15 4.61 5.49 7.88
CA ILE A 15 4.43 4.59 6.73
C ILE A 15 3.02 3.97 6.74
N THR A 16 2.54 3.52 7.90
CA THR A 16 1.18 2.97 8.02
C THR A 16 0.10 4.00 7.67
N LYS A 17 0.32 5.27 8.06
CA LYS A 17 -0.59 6.38 7.76
C LYS A 17 -0.59 6.72 6.27
N GLU A 18 0.58 6.73 5.63
CA GLU A 18 0.73 6.96 4.19
C GLU A 18 0.01 5.89 3.37
N ILE A 19 0.21 4.60 3.70
CA ILE A 19 -0.48 3.49 3.04
C ILE A 19 -2.00 3.62 3.17
N ARG A 20 -2.51 4.00 4.35
CA ARG A 20 -3.94 4.27 4.55
C ARG A 20 -4.42 5.46 3.73
N GLY A 21 -3.59 6.48 3.55
CA GLY A 21 -3.88 7.63 2.69
C GLY A 21 -4.05 7.24 1.23
N ILE A 22 -3.13 6.43 0.70
CA ILE A 22 -3.20 5.89 -0.66
C ILE A 22 -4.48 5.05 -0.84
N PHE A 23 -4.77 4.14 0.09
CA PHE A 23 -5.99 3.34 0.06
C PHE A 23 -7.26 4.20 -0.02
N LYS A 24 -7.37 5.23 0.84
CA LYS A 24 -8.52 6.14 0.85
C LYS A 24 -8.63 6.99 -0.41
N THR A 25 -7.51 7.37 -1.03
CA THR A 25 -7.52 8.07 -2.32
C THR A 25 -8.10 7.17 -3.41
N ASN A 26 -7.73 5.88 -3.42
CA ASN A 26 -8.25 4.92 -4.40
C ASN A 26 -9.73 4.56 -4.19
N MET A 27 -10.26 4.63 -2.96
CA MET A 27 -11.70 4.43 -2.70
C MET A 27 -12.58 5.39 -3.53
N LYS A 28 -12.09 6.60 -3.81
CA LYS A 28 -12.82 7.61 -4.59
C LYS A 28 -13.03 7.25 -6.06
N ILE A 29 -12.38 6.19 -6.57
CA ILE A 29 -12.59 5.70 -7.93
C ILE A 29 -14.05 5.25 -8.12
N PHE A 30 -14.62 4.61 -7.09
CA PHE A 30 -15.97 4.07 -7.16
C PHE A 30 -17.06 5.06 -6.71
N ASP A 31 -16.68 6.18 -6.09
CA ASP A 31 -17.60 7.24 -5.63
C ASP A 31 -18.36 7.94 -6.78
N TRP A 32 -17.80 7.93 -7.99
CA TRP A 32 -18.35 8.69 -9.13
C TRP A 32 -19.11 7.83 -10.14
N ASP A 33 -18.75 6.55 -10.30
CA ASP A 33 -19.16 5.76 -11.47
C ASP A 33 -20.14 4.62 -11.16
N ILE A 34 -20.49 4.37 -9.88
CA ILE A 34 -21.36 3.25 -9.49
C ILE A 34 -22.57 3.75 -8.67
N PRO A 35 -23.77 3.81 -9.27
CA PRO A 35 -25.02 3.94 -8.51
C PRO A 35 -25.15 2.78 -7.51
N GLU A 36 -25.53 3.10 -6.27
CA GLU A 36 -25.66 2.10 -5.18
C GLU A 36 -24.37 1.31 -4.90
N ASN A 37 -23.22 2.00 -4.87
CA ASN A 37 -21.93 1.40 -4.60
C ASN A 37 -21.93 0.53 -3.32
N ASP A 38 -21.44 -0.70 -3.45
CA ASP A 38 -21.06 -1.52 -2.31
C ASP A 38 -19.64 -1.13 -1.89
N ASP A 39 -19.56 -0.17 -0.96
CA ASP A 39 -18.29 0.37 -0.45
C ASP A 39 -17.37 -0.73 0.09
N ARG A 40 -17.93 -1.79 0.67
CA ARG A 40 -17.13 -2.91 1.19
C ARG A 40 -16.51 -3.70 0.04
N LYS A 41 -17.31 -4.01 -0.98
CA LYS A 41 -16.79 -4.76 -2.14
C LYS A 41 -15.71 -3.96 -2.86
N SER A 42 -15.92 -2.66 -3.02
CA SER A 42 -14.95 -1.72 -3.60
C SER A 42 -13.66 -1.66 -2.79
N ALA A 43 -13.75 -1.58 -1.46
CA ALA A 43 -12.60 -1.65 -0.55
C ALA A 43 -11.81 -2.97 -0.69
N GLU A 44 -12.50 -4.10 -0.76
CA GLU A 44 -11.88 -5.43 -0.94
C GLU A 44 -11.14 -5.54 -2.29
N LEU A 45 -11.70 -4.99 -3.37
CA LEU A 45 -11.04 -4.97 -4.67
C LEU A 45 -9.77 -4.09 -4.65
N ILE A 46 -9.84 -2.91 -4.04
CA ILE A 46 -8.71 -1.98 -3.96
C ILE A 46 -7.56 -2.59 -3.16
N ILE A 47 -7.86 -3.16 -1.98
CA ILE A 47 -6.79 -3.70 -1.13
C ILE A 47 -6.10 -4.90 -1.77
N ASN A 48 -6.82 -5.70 -2.57
CA ASN A 48 -6.22 -6.80 -3.33
C ASN A 48 -5.23 -6.30 -4.38
N VAL A 49 -5.60 -5.29 -5.17
CA VAL A 49 -4.68 -4.69 -6.16
C VAL A 49 -3.47 -4.03 -5.48
N MET A 50 -3.68 -3.36 -4.34
CA MET A 50 -2.59 -2.80 -3.56
C MET A 50 -1.64 -3.88 -3.04
N GLN A 51 -2.17 -5.04 -2.62
CA GLN A 51 -1.36 -6.18 -2.18
C GLN A 51 -0.52 -6.75 -3.33
N GLU A 52 -1.10 -6.92 -4.51
CA GLU A 52 -0.37 -7.37 -5.71
C GLU A 52 0.79 -6.42 -6.08
N ALA A 53 0.55 -5.10 -6.01
CA ALA A 53 1.60 -4.10 -6.24
C ALA A 53 2.73 -4.18 -5.19
N ILE A 54 2.37 -4.35 -3.91
CA ILE A 54 3.35 -4.54 -2.82
C ILE A 54 4.16 -5.83 -3.03
N ASP A 55 3.53 -6.91 -3.49
CA ASP A 55 4.23 -8.16 -3.76
C ASP A 55 5.18 -8.04 -4.97
N GLY A 56 4.84 -7.20 -5.96
CA GLY A 56 5.75 -6.79 -7.01
C GLY A 56 7.01 -6.11 -6.47
N LEU A 57 6.86 -5.13 -5.57
CA LEU A 57 7.99 -4.46 -4.93
C LEU A 57 8.87 -5.43 -4.11
N LYS A 58 8.26 -6.38 -3.40
CA LYS A 58 9.02 -7.42 -2.68
C LYS A 58 9.88 -8.25 -3.63
N LYS A 59 9.34 -8.59 -4.80
CA LYS A 59 10.08 -9.33 -5.82
C LYS A 59 11.24 -8.50 -6.38
N GLU A 60 11.00 -7.23 -6.70
CA GLU A 60 12.07 -6.34 -7.17
C GLU A 60 13.20 -6.20 -6.15
N ILE A 61 12.88 -6.13 -4.86
CA ILE A 61 13.86 -6.17 -3.76
C ILE A 61 14.63 -7.48 -3.75
N SER A 62 13.97 -8.64 -3.83
CA SER A 62 14.67 -9.93 -3.86
C SER A 62 15.54 -10.11 -5.10
N ASP A 63 15.17 -9.48 -6.20
CA ASP A 63 15.91 -9.49 -7.46
C ASP A 63 17.12 -8.51 -7.43
N GLY A 64 17.31 -7.77 -6.33
CA GLY A 64 18.44 -6.84 -6.14
C GLY A 64 18.27 -5.48 -6.84
N THR A 65 17.06 -5.14 -7.29
CA THR A 65 16.77 -3.90 -8.03
C THR A 65 17.17 -2.63 -7.26
N TYR A 66 17.17 -2.72 -5.93
CA TYR A 66 17.42 -1.59 -5.03
C TYR A 66 18.78 -1.68 -4.30
N ASP A 67 19.67 -2.61 -4.66
CA ASP A 67 20.95 -2.82 -3.96
C ASP A 67 21.91 -1.62 -4.06
N GLN A 68 21.66 -0.69 -4.98
CA GLN A 68 22.44 0.54 -5.20
C GLN A 68 21.62 1.83 -5.09
N TYR A 69 20.40 1.74 -4.51
CA TYR A 69 19.50 2.88 -4.36
C TYR A 69 19.79 3.71 -3.11
#